data_AF-A0A1N6KUB1-F1
#
_entry.id   AF-A0A1N6KUB1-F1
#
_cell.length_a   1.000
_cell.length_b   1.000
_cell.length_c   1.000
_cell.angle_alpha   90.00
_cell.angle_beta   90.00
_cell.angle_gamma   90.00
#
_symmetry.space_group_name_H-M   'P 1'
#
loop_
_entity.id
_entity.type
_entity.pdbx_description
1 polymer ?
#
loop_
_entity_poly.entity_id
_entity_poly.type
_entity_poly.pdbx_seq_one_letter_code
_entity_poly.pdbx_strand_id
1 'polypeptide(L)'
;MAKRGRKAAPSPVVPDEIEAPATLNAAEVREFQRLVGACREAGTLVKADVRLIEATARTVCLLERAHDELSQVGAPDKDAAQPASKLTLFAANGTPMPHPLLGIISAQTMRLRGLLKDLGLTPGLSAKSRGGSNGKPEGDGRWGDLLSVTG
;
A
#
# COMPACT_ATOMS: atom_id res chain seq x y z
N MET A 1 -49.31 -14.86 13.58
CA MET A 1 -48.19 -14.35 12.72
C MET A 1 -46.91 -15.04 13.13
N ALA A 2 -46.40 -15.98 12.33
CA ALA A 2 -45.22 -16.79 12.68
C ALA A 2 -43.92 -16.06 12.31
N LYS A 3 -43.10 -15.74 13.31
CA LYS A 3 -41.71 -15.24 13.16
C LYS A 3 -40.85 -16.37 12.58
N ARG A 4 -40.60 -16.35 11.27
CA ARG A 4 -39.61 -17.23 10.63
C ARG A 4 -38.21 -16.83 11.10
N GLY A 5 -37.61 -17.64 11.97
CA GLY A 5 -36.20 -17.51 12.33
C GLY A 5 -35.33 -17.75 11.09
N ARG A 6 -34.61 -16.72 10.64
CA ARG A 6 -33.53 -16.88 9.67
C ARG A 6 -32.44 -17.73 10.35
N LYS A 7 -32.29 -18.98 9.91
CA LYS A 7 -31.06 -19.75 10.19
C LYS A 7 -29.89 -18.95 9.63
N ALA A 8 -28.96 -18.57 10.49
CA ALA A 8 -27.71 -17.96 10.07
C ALA A 8 -27.01 -18.93 9.12
N ALA A 9 -26.64 -18.46 7.92
CA ALA A 9 -25.83 -19.23 7.01
C ALA A 9 -24.49 -19.58 7.68
N PRO A 10 -23.91 -20.75 7.42
CA PRO A 10 -22.60 -21.10 7.94
C PRO A 10 -21.58 -20.03 7.52
N SER A 11 -20.80 -19.54 8.48
CA SER A 11 -19.74 -18.58 8.21
C SER A 11 -18.79 -19.18 7.16
N PRO A 12 -18.43 -18.44 6.11
CA PRO A 12 -17.46 -18.92 5.12
C PRO A 12 -16.15 -19.29 5.83
N VAL A 13 -15.70 -20.52 5.61
CA VAL A 13 -14.41 -21.01 6.10
C VAL A 13 -13.34 -20.25 5.34
N VAL A 14 -12.57 -19.44 6.06
CA VAL A 14 -11.42 -18.73 5.52
C VAL A 14 -10.28 -19.73 5.45
N PRO A 15 -9.63 -19.94 4.29
CA PRO A 15 -8.41 -20.74 4.24
C PRO A 15 -7.37 -20.13 5.18
N ASP A 16 -6.76 -20.96 6.03
CA ASP A 16 -5.74 -20.51 6.99
C ASP A 16 -4.50 -19.94 6.29
N GLU A 17 -4.23 -20.38 5.05
CA GLU A 17 -3.14 -19.90 4.21
C GLU A 17 -3.67 -19.54 2.82
N ILE A 18 -3.43 -18.28 2.41
CA ILE A 18 -3.62 -17.84 1.03
C ILE A 18 -2.25 -17.86 0.37
N GLU A 19 -2.10 -18.73 -0.61
CA GLU A 19 -0.86 -18.87 -1.36
C GLU A 19 -0.65 -17.65 -2.28
N ALA A 20 0.61 -17.19 -2.37
CA ALA A 20 0.96 -16.08 -3.24
C ALA A 20 0.93 -16.51 -4.71
N PRO A 21 0.41 -15.69 -5.64
CA PRO A 21 0.46 -16.01 -7.07
C PRO A 21 1.90 -16.20 -7.56
N ALA A 22 2.14 -17.25 -8.35
CA ALA A 22 3.46 -17.57 -8.92
C ALA A 22 4.03 -16.46 -9.83
N THR A 23 3.19 -15.52 -10.28
CA THR A 23 3.58 -14.36 -11.09
C THR A 23 4.23 -13.24 -10.28
N LEU A 24 4.29 -13.34 -8.95
CA LEU A 24 4.92 -12.34 -8.09
C LEU A 24 6.41 -12.62 -7.94
N ASN A 25 7.22 -11.56 -7.99
CA ASN A 25 8.63 -11.66 -7.62
C ASN A 25 8.81 -11.73 -6.09
N ALA A 26 10.03 -11.98 -5.60
CA ALA A 26 10.28 -12.18 -4.17
C ALA A 26 9.92 -10.98 -3.27
N ALA A 27 10.08 -9.74 -3.77
CA ALA A 27 9.68 -8.54 -3.02
C ALA A 27 8.16 -8.42 -2.96
N GLU A 28 7.49 -8.66 -4.09
CA GLU A 28 6.04 -8.63 -4.20
C GLU A 28 5.39 -9.75 -3.37
N VAL A 29 5.98 -10.95 -3.31
CA VAL A 29 5.49 -12.05 -2.45
C VAL A 29 5.53 -11.65 -0.98
N ARG A 30 6.62 -11.02 -0.54
CA ARG A 30 6.76 -10.56 0.85
C ARG A 30 5.68 -9.53 1.19
N GLU A 31 5.46 -8.57 0.30
CA GLU A 31 4.46 -7.54 0.49
C GLU A 31 3.02 -8.10 0.40
N PHE A 32 2.79 -9.06 -0.48
CA PHE A 32 1.53 -9.80 -0.56
C PHE A 32 1.21 -10.49 0.76
N GLN A 33 2.16 -11.23 1.34
CA GLN A 33 1.97 -11.90 2.63
C GLN A 33 1.72 -10.90 3.76
N ARG A 34 2.43 -9.75 3.76
CA ARG A 34 2.17 -8.65 4.71
C ARG A 34 0.74 -8.12 4.59
N LEU A 35 0.24 -7.92 3.37
CA LEU A 35 -1.11 -7.42 3.12
C LEU A 35 -2.20 -8.46 3.47
N VAL A 36 -1.95 -9.74 3.23
CA VAL A 36 -2.83 -10.84 3.69
C VAL A 36 -2.94 -10.81 5.22
N GLY A 37 -1.82 -10.66 5.93
CA GLY A 37 -1.78 -10.48 7.39
C GLY A 37 -2.62 -9.29 7.84
N ALA A 38 -2.41 -8.12 7.23
CA ALA A 38 -3.16 -6.90 7.56
C ALA A 38 -4.68 -7.06 7.30
N CYS A 39 -5.07 -7.69 6.18
CA CYS A 39 -6.49 -7.95 5.88
C CYS A 39 -7.09 -8.97 6.85
N ARG A 40 -6.30 -9.91 7.37
CA ARG A 40 -6.73 -10.87 8.40
C ARG A 40 -7.00 -10.16 9.72
N GLU A 41 -6.06 -9.33 10.18
CA GLU A 41 -6.19 -8.52 11.40
C GLU A 41 -7.38 -7.56 11.31
N ALA A 42 -7.61 -6.96 10.13
CA ALA A 42 -8.76 -6.10 9.88
C ALA A 42 -10.10 -6.87 9.73
N GLY A 43 -10.07 -8.20 9.65
CA GLY A 43 -11.26 -9.03 9.41
C GLY A 43 -11.87 -8.86 8.00
N THR A 44 -11.13 -8.26 7.05
CA THR A 44 -11.58 -8.00 5.68
C THR A 44 -11.16 -9.10 4.71
N LEU A 45 -10.23 -9.98 5.10
CA LEU A 45 -9.65 -11.00 4.23
C LEU A 45 -10.69 -11.88 3.53
N VAL A 46 -11.76 -12.25 4.24
CA VAL A 46 -12.85 -13.10 3.74
C VAL A 46 -13.57 -12.51 2.52
N LYS A 47 -13.58 -11.18 2.44
CA LYS A 47 -14.26 -10.42 1.39
C LYS A 47 -13.28 -9.79 0.40
N ALA A 48 -11.99 -9.85 0.69
CA ALA A 48 -10.96 -9.28 -0.15
C ALA A 48 -10.74 -10.17 -1.38
N ASP A 49 -10.74 -9.57 -2.56
CA ASP A 49 -10.32 -10.26 -3.78
C ASP A 49 -8.79 -10.43 -3.75
N VAL A 50 -8.32 -11.67 -3.91
CA VAL A 50 -6.90 -12.00 -3.94
C VAL A 50 -6.16 -11.21 -5.04
N ARG A 51 -6.81 -10.95 -6.18
CA ARG A 51 -6.24 -10.14 -7.27
C ARG A 51 -6.05 -8.68 -6.86
N LEU A 52 -6.88 -8.18 -5.95
CA LEU A 52 -6.73 -6.83 -5.41
C LEU A 52 -5.54 -6.75 -4.46
N ILE A 53 -5.32 -7.78 -3.63
CA ILE A 53 -4.14 -7.90 -2.77
C ILE A 53 -2.87 -7.99 -3.62
N GLU A 54 -2.87 -8.80 -4.67
CA GLU A 54 -1.78 -8.92 -5.66
C GLU A 54 -1.45 -7.57 -6.31
N ALA A 55 -2.47 -6.85 -6.81
CA ALA A 55 -2.29 -5.54 -7.44
C ALA A 55 -1.74 -4.51 -6.45
N THR A 56 -2.16 -4.57 -5.19
CA THR A 56 -1.67 -3.70 -4.12
C THR A 56 -0.19 -3.97 -3.84
N ALA A 57 0.20 -5.24 -3.70
CA ALA A 57 1.59 -5.63 -3.47
C ALA A 57 2.51 -5.13 -4.58
N ARG A 58 2.13 -5.34 -5.85
CA ARG A 58 2.87 -4.81 -7.00
C ARG A 58 2.99 -3.29 -6.98
N THR A 59 1.90 -2.60 -6.66
CA THR A 59 1.86 -1.13 -6.63
C THR A 59 2.82 -0.58 -5.57
N VAL A 60 2.87 -1.20 -4.38
CA VAL A 60 3.82 -0.83 -3.32
C VAL A 60 5.26 -1.04 -3.79
N CYS A 61 5.61 -2.21 -4.32
CA CYS A 61 6.97 -2.47 -4.77
C CYS A 61 7.42 -1.54 -5.91
N LEU A 62 6.52 -1.21 -6.85
CA LEU A 62 6.80 -0.22 -7.90
C LEU A 62 7.05 1.18 -7.34
N LEU A 63 6.28 1.57 -6.33
CA LEU A 63 6.44 2.86 -5.67
C LEU A 63 7.77 2.95 -4.91
N GLU A 64 8.12 1.91 -4.16
CA GLU A 64 9.41 1.83 -3.46
C GLU A 64 10.58 1.90 -4.44
N ARG A 65 10.52 1.14 -5.54
CA ARG A 65 11.53 1.19 -6.59
C ARG A 65 11.66 2.58 -7.20
N ALA A 66 10.55 3.26 -7.48
CA ALA A 66 10.58 4.63 -8.03
C ALA A 66 11.21 5.63 -7.04
N HIS A 67 10.97 5.47 -5.73
CA HIS A 67 11.63 6.26 -4.70
C HIS A 67 13.13 5.97 -4.62
N ASP A 68 13.52 4.70 -4.67
CA ASP A 68 14.92 4.28 -4.62
C ASP A 68 15.69 4.80 -5.85
N GLU A 69 15.14 4.66 -7.05
CA GLU A 69 15.71 5.20 -8.28
C GLU A 69 15.88 6.73 -8.19
N LEU A 70 14.86 7.45 -7.74
CA LEU A 70 14.95 8.91 -7.55
C LEU A 70 16.02 9.30 -6.51
N SER A 71 16.20 8.48 -5.47
CA SER A 71 17.20 8.74 -4.43
C SER A 71 18.64 8.59 -4.96
N GLN A 72 18.85 7.70 -5.94
CA GLN A 72 20.13 7.41 -6.58
C GLN A 72 20.50 8.44 -7.67
N VAL A 73 19.51 9.00 -8.38
CA VAL A 73 19.71 9.93 -9.52
C VAL A 73 20.44 11.23 -9.16
N GLY A 74 20.54 11.61 -7.89
CA GLY A 74 21.37 12.76 -7.50
C GLY A 74 22.46 12.44 -6.49
N ALA A 75 23.22 11.37 -6.72
CA ALA A 75 24.60 11.39 -6.27
C ALA A 75 25.26 12.61 -6.97
N PRO A 76 25.68 13.66 -6.22
CA PRO A 76 26.24 14.84 -6.85
C PRO A 76 27.51 14.42 -7.58
N ASP A 77 27.54 14.69 -8.88
CA ASP A 77 28.78 14.66 -9.64
C ASP A 77 29.69 15.72 -9.00
N LYS A 78 30.80 15.28 -8.39
CA LYS A 78 31.67 16.17 -7.58
C LYS A 78 32.25 17.33 -8.41
N ASP A 79 32.20 17.23 -9.73
CA ASP A 79 32.78 18.16 -10.68
C ASP A 79 31.74 19.03 -11.44
N ALA A 80 30.44 18.90 -11.16
CA ALA A 80 29.41 19.69 -11.84
C ALA A 80 29.24 21.09 -11.21
N ALA A 81 29.60 22.13 -11.96
CA ALA A 81 29.51 23.55 -11.56
C ALA A 81 28.08 24.07 -11.30
N GLN A 82 27.05 23.26 -11.57
CA GLN A 82 25.67 23.55 -11.18
C GLN A 82 25.13 22.36 -10.40
N PRO A 83 24.52 22.58 -9.21
CA PRO A 83 23.85 21.50 -8.49
C PRO A 83 22.62 21.10 -9.30
N ALA A 84 22.74 20.06 -10.11
CA ALA A 84 21.58 19.39 -10.70
C ALA A 84 20.71 18.93 -9.52
N SER A 85 19.63 19.67 -9.23
CA SER A 85 18.75 19.31 -8.12
C SER A 85 18.15 17.93 -8.43
N LYS A 86 18.16 17.00 -7.47
CA LYS A 86 17.60 15.63 -7.60
C LYS A 86 16.21 15.55 -8.25
N LEU A 87 15.45 16.64 -8.20
CA LEU A 87 14.05 16.73 -8.59
C LEU A 87 13.81 17.43 -9.93
N THR A 88 14.83 18.08 -10.48
CA THR A 88 14.73 18.89 -11.71
C THR A 88 15.80 18.46 -12.70
N LEU A 89 15.37 18.09 -13.89
CA LEU A 89 16.21 17.83 -15.04
C LEU A 89 16.19 19.06 -15.96
N PHE A 90 17.15 19.17 -16.86
CA PHE A 90 17.14 20.19 -17.91
C PHE A 90 16.94 19.53 -19.26
N ALA A 91 15.97 20.01 -20.03
CA ALA A 91 15.78 19.60 -21.41
C ALA A 91 16.97 20.08 -22.28
N ALA A 92 17.10 19.54 -23.50
CA ALA A 92 18.19 19.90 -24.43
C ALA A 92 18.27 21.41 -24.75
N ASN A 93 17.18 22.15 -24.56
CA ASN A 93 17.10 23.60 -24.73
C ASN A 93 17.38 24.40 -23.45
N GLY A 94 17.83 23.76 -22.37
CA GLY A 94 18.09 24.38 -21.07
C GLY A 94 16.85 24.71 -20.24
N THR A 95 15.66 24.24 -20.63
CA THR A 95 14.44 24.45 -19.83
C THR A 95 14.41 23.49 -18.64
N PRO A 96 14.22 23.96 -17.40
CA PRO A 96 14.05 23.09 -16.25
C PRO A 96 12.72 22.35 -16.34
N MET A 97 12.78 21.03 -16.15
CA MET A 97 11.62 20.14 -16.15
C MET A 97 11.65 19.23 -14.92
N PRO A 98 10.49 18.88 -14.34
CA PRO A 98 10.44 17.96 -13.21
C PRO A 98 10.91 16.56 -13.62
N HIS A 99 11.53 15.86 -12.67
CA HIS A 99 11.95 14.47 -12.90
C HIS A 99 10.72 13.58 -13.21
N PRO A 100 10.72 12.77 -14.29
CA PRO A 100 9.56 11.97 -14.68
C PRO A 100 9.09 10.98 -13.60
N LEU A 101 10.03 10.47 -12.77
CA LEU A 101 9.69 9.61 -11.62
C LEU A 101 8.74 10.27 -10.63
N LEU A 102 8.72 11.61 -10.51
CA LEU A 102 7.76 12.30 -9.64
C LEU A 102 6.32 12.10 -10.11
N GLY A 103 6.09 12.09 -11.43
CA GLY A 103 4.79 11.77 -12.00
C GLY A 103 4.36 10.33 -11.70
N ILE A 104 5.31 9.39 -11.79
CA ILE A 104 5.05 7.96 -11.48
C ILE A 104 4.73 7.79 -10.00
N ILE A 105 5.53 8.37 -9.10
CA ILE A 105 5.30 8.35 -7.66
C ILE A 105 3.90 8.89 -7.33
N SER A 106 3.53 10.04 -7.90
CA SER A 106 2.20 10.64 -7.68
C SER A 106 1.07 9.71 -8.15
N ALA A 107 1.16 9.19 -9.37
CA ALA A 107 0.14 8.29 -9.93
C ALA A 107 0.00 6.98 -9.13
N GLN A 108 1.12 6.35 -8.77
CA GLN A 108 1.10 5.11 -7.98
C GLN A 108 0.61 5.36 -6.54
N THR A 109 0.94 6.51 -5.94
CA THR A 109 0.41 6.89 -4.62
C THR A 109 -1.11 7.01 -4.64
N MET A 110 -1.68 7.66 -5.66
CA MET A 110 -3.13 7.76 -5.80
C MET A 110 -3.78 6.40 -5.99
N ARG A 111 -3.17 5.54 -6.83
CA ARG A 111 -3.65 4.17 -7.06
C ARG A 111 -3.63 3.36 -5.76
N LEU A 112 -2.52 3.41 -5.02
CA LEU A 112 -2.36 2.71 -3.75
C LEU A 112 -3.43 3.11 -2.74
N ARG A 113 -3.74 4.41 -2.63
CA ARG A 113 -4.84 4.88 -1.76
C ARG A 113 -6.19 4.27 -2.13
N GLY A 114 -6.49 4.18 -3.44
CA GLY A 114 -7.71 3.52 -3.91
C GLY A 114 -7.77 2.06 -3.52
N LEU A 115 -6.69 1.32 -3.78
CA LEU A 115 -6.59 -0.11 -3.46
C LEU A 115 -6.70 -0.39 -1.96
N LEU A 116 -6.03 0.41 -1.12
CA LEU A 116 -6.12 0.30 0.34
C LEU A 116 -7.54 0.58 0.84
N LYS A 117 -8.25 1.52 0.22
CA LYS A 117 -9.65 1.79 0.54
C LYS A 117 -10.54 0.59 0.22
N ASP A 118 -10.34 -0.02 -0.95
CA ASP A 118 -11.10 -1.18 -1.40
C ASP A 118 -10.84 -2.42 -0.52
N LEU A 119 -9.61 -2.56 0.02
CA LEU A 119 -9.26 -3.59 1.01
C LEU A 119 -9.77 -3.30 2.43
N GLY A 120 -10.35 -2.13 2.67
CA GLY A 120 -10.79 -1.68 4.00
C GLY A 120 -9.64 -1.33 4.94
N LEU A 121 -8.43 -1.15 4.42
CA LEU A 121 -7.21 -0.83 5.16
C LEU A 121 -6.99 0.69 5.33
N THR A 122 -8.05 1.49 5.19
CA THR A 122 -7.98 2.94 5.38
C THR A 122 -8.49 3.36 6.77
N PRO A 123 -7.84 4.35 7.42
CA PRO A 123 -8.16 4.80 8.79
C PRO A 123 -9.63 5.13 9.07
N GLY A 124 -10.40 5.55 8.05
CA GLY A 124 -11.79 6.00 8.22
C GLY A 124 -12.83 4.88 8.35
N LEU A 125 -12.49 3.62 8.03
CA LEU A 125 -13.43 2.49 8.08
C LEU A 125 -13.07 1.46 9.16
N SER A 126 -11.79 1.35 9.55
CA SER A 126 -11.35 0.46 10.64
C SER A 126 -11.85 0.90 12.02
N ALA A 127 -12.06 2.21 12.23
CA ALA A 127 -12.56 2.75 13.49
C ALA A 127 -13.99 2.30 13.88
N LYS A 128 -14.76 1.70 12.97
CA LYS A 128 -16.11 1.19 13.27
C LYS A 128 -16.14 -0.29 13.69
N SER A 129 -15.04 -1.04 13.57
CA SER A 129 -15.02 -2.47 13.96
C SER A 129 -14.47 -2.73 15.37
N ARG A 130 -13.71 -1.79 15.97
CA ARG A 130 -13.24 -1.89 17.35
C ARG A 130 -14.05 -0.98 18.28
N GLY A 131 -15.16 -1.51 18.79
CA GLY A 131 -15.74 -1.00 20.02
C GLY A 131 -14.79 -1.28 21.19
N GLY A 132 -14.20 -0.24 21.76
CA GLY A 132 -13.58 -0.27 23.08
C GLY A 132 -12.05 -0.29 23.12
N SER A 133 -11.47 0.87 23.39
CA SER A 133 -10.50 1.16 24.47
C SER A 133 -9.51 2.25 24.04
N ASN A 134 -9.32 3.23 24.94
CA ASN A 134 -8.43 4.39 24.79
C ASN A 134 -6.96 3.96 24.81
N GLY A 135 -6.45 3.39 23.72
CA GLY A 135 -5.03 3.15 23.49
C GLY A 135 -4.49 4.15 22.46
N LYS A 136 -3.50 4.95 22.85
CA LYS A 136 -2.74 5.80 21.93
C LYS A 136 -2.01 4.88 20.94
N PRO A 137 -2.12 5.06 19.61
CA PRO A 137 -1.41 4.18 18.66
C PRO A 137 0.10 4.43 18.71
N GLU A 138 0.87 3.42 19.10
CA GLU A 138 2.30 3.32 18.77
C GLU A 138 2.41 2.77 17.34
N GLY A 139 2.53 3.68 16.37
CA GLY A 139 2.74 3.32 14.96
C GLY A 139 4.23 3.10 14.67
N ASP A 140 4.73 1.89 14.89
CA ASP A 140 6.16 1.55 14.68
C ASP A 140 6.46 1.09 13.23
N GLY A 141 5.77 1.67 12.24
CA GLY A 141 5.92 1.30 10.83
C GLY A 141 6.18 2.52 9.93
N ARG A 142 6.95 2.33 8.86
CA ARG A 142 7.28 3.35 7.82
C ARG A 142 6.04 4.05 7.23
N TRP A 143 4.86 3.47 7.40
CA TRP A 143 3.56 3.96 6.96
C TRP A 143 2.51 4.06 8.09
N GLY A 144 2.92 3.91 9.36
CA GLY A 144 2.03 3.86 10.52
C GLY A 144 1.13 5.10 10.62
N ASP A 145 1.69 6.28 10.32
CA ASP A 145 0.95 7.54 10.30
C ASP A 145 -0.02 7.67 9.10
N LEU A 146 0.29 7.01 7.99
CA LEU A 146 -0.55 7.01 6.78
C LEU A 146 -1.67 5.97 6.85
N LEU A 147 -1.47 4.90 7.63
CA LEU A 147 -2.39 3.76 7.71
C LEU A 147 -3.18 3.71 9.01
N SER A 148 -2.82 4.48 10.04
CA SER A 148 -3.44 4.45 11.38
C SER A 148 -3.82 3.03 11.81
N VAL A 149 -2.92 2.07 11.57
CA VAL A 149 -3.12 0.68 12.00
C VAL A 149 -2.76 0.67 13.47
N THR A 150 -3.77 0.83 14.32
CA THR A 150 -3.67 0.56 15.75
C THR A 150 -3.49 -0.96 15.93
N GLY A 151 -2.36 -1.38 16.50
CA GLY A 151 -2.25 -2.69 17.16
C GLY A 151 -3.35 -2.87 18.19
#